data_AF-A0A1F2RFS7-F1
#
_entry.id   AF-A0A1F2RFS7-F1
#
_cell.length_a   1.000
_cell.length_b   1.000
_cell.length_c   1.000
_cell.angle_alpha   90.00
_cell.angle_beta   90.00
_cell.angle_gamma   90.00
#
_symmetry.space_group_name_H-M   'P 1'
#
loop_
_entity.id
_entity.type
_entity.pdbx_description
1 polymer ?
#
loop_
_entity_poly.entity_id
_entity_poly.type
_entity_poly.pdbx_seq_one_letter_code
_entity_poly.pdbx_strand_id
1 'polypeptide(L)'
;MTKELKKMEHPAPFVPYDKNLKGWNDLVVAEDYIDQKSKKENKEMDEWAFRGQDTLDFPASTLERHCKKLDITGSKIVDLEVKLIRDFARSYHLYTNRVLPPKGYTLEWLSLLNHYGTPTRLVDFTYSFFIAAYFALEDLEKGNACAVVWAVNVTQLAKAAKKHIGLAVANGQNLFEKFKSKRDEKPFRDLFMARPHKFVLSTNPIRLNERLTVQQGRFLAPGDVTVSFEENLRAVPNHSSYVMQFIIDGACRQECLRKLHRMGINRATLFPDLEGFAKSLRTKSLILKDLPEQSVKQLKEV
;
A
#
# COMPACT_ATOMS: atom_id res chain seq x y z
N MET A 1 18.06 -29.11 32.11
CA MET A 1 16.96 -28.13 32.17
C MET A 1 16.91 -27.41 30.82
N THR A 2 16.24 -28.04 29.87
CA THR A 2 16.21 -27.67 28.46
C THR A 2 15.28 -26.47 28.27
N LYS A 3 15.83 -25.35 27.80
CA LYS A 3 15.04 -24.18 27.37
C LYS A 3 14.21 -24.59 26.15
N GLU A 4 12.92 -24.80 26.35
CA GLU A 4 11.95 -24.86 25.26
C GLU A 4 11.98 -23.52 24.52
N LEU A 5 12.60 -23.54 23.34
CA LEU A 5 12.33 -22.59 22.28
C LEU A 5 10.82 -22.67 21.99
N LYS A 6 10.06 -21.68 22.48
CA LYS A 6 8.72 -21.40 21.98
C LYS A 6 8.82 -21.30 20.46
N LYS A 7 8.38 -22.35 19.76
CA LYS A 7 8.04 -22.28 18.35
C LYS A 7 7.07 -21.11 18.24
N MET A 8 7.50 -20.01 17.63
CA MET A 8 6.57 -19.02 17.11
C MET A 8 5.74 -19.78 16.08
N GLU A 9 4.50 -20.12 16.42
CA GLU A 9 3.55 -20.62 15.45
C GLU A 9 3.45 -19.54 14.37
N HIS A 10 3.99 -19.81 13.19
CA HIS A 10 3.78 -18.93 12.05
C HIS A 10 2.27 -18.86 11.81
N PRO A 11 1.67 -17.66 11.91
CA PRO A 11 0.23 -17.56 11.84
C PRO A 11 -0.24 -17.97 10.44
N ALA A 12 -1.40 -18.63 10.35
CA ALA A 12 -1.88 -19.32 9.15
C ALA A 12 -1.69 -18.47 7.88
N PRO A 13 -1.22 -19.04 6.75
CA PRO A 13 -0.98 -18.27 5.54
C PRO A 13 -2.27 -17.59 5.04
N PHE A 14 -2.13 -16.40 4.45
CA PHE A 14 -3.24 -15.75 3.76
C PHE A 14 -3.70 -16.59 2.57
N VAL A 15 -4.95 -16.40 2.12
CA VAL A 15 -5.54 -17.23 1.07
C VAL A 15 -4.89 -16.90 -0.27
N PRO A 16 -4.14 -17.84 -0.89
CA PRO A 16 -3.60 -17.61 -2.22
C PRO A 16 -4.73 -17.65 -3.24
N TYR A 17 -4.61 -16.83 -4.29
CA TYR A 17 -5.35 -17.06 -5.52
C TYR A 17 -4.93 -18.44 -6.08
N ASP A 18 -5.90 -19.20 -6.57
CA ASP A 18 -5.76 -20.62 -6.90
C ASP A 18 -4.80 -20.91 -8.06
N LYS A 19 -4.35 -19.85 -8.77
CA LYS A 19 -3.47 -19.95 -9.94
C LYS A 19 -2.30 -18.97 -9.83
N ASN A 20 -1.10 -19.46 -10.16
CA ASN A 20 0.03 -18.59 -10.44
C ASN A 20 -0.21 -17.86 -11.77
N LEU A 21 0.07 -16.56 -11.80
CA LEU A 21 -0.14 -15.71 -12.97
C LEU A 21 1.11 -15.77 -13.87
N LYS A 22 1.03 -16.49 -14.98
CA LYS A 22 2.17 -16.82 -15.87
C LYS A 22 2.26 -15.96 -17.12
N GLY A 23 1.31 -15.06 -17.35
CA GLY A 23 1.27 -14.21 -18.53
C GLY A 23 0.24 -13.09 -18.42
N TRP A 24 0.20 -12.22 -19.43
CA TRP A 24 -0.74 -11.08 -19.46
C TRP A 24 -2.20 -11.49 -19.29
N ASN A 25 -2.63 -12.58 -19.95
CA ASN A 25 -4.00 -13.05 -19.87
C ASN A 25 -4.39 -13.47 -18.45
N ASP A 26 -3.46 -14.04 -17.68
CA ASP A 26 -3.72 -14.44 -16.30
C ASP A 26 -3.93 -13.22 -15.39
N LEU A 27 -3.20 -12.12 -15.63
CA LEU A 27 -3.43 -10.86 -14.91
C LEU A 27 -4.82 -10.29 -15.18
N VAL A 28 -5.30 -10.36 -16.44
CA VAL A 28 -6.65 -9.91 -16.79
C VAL A 28 -7.70 -10.80 -16.13
N VAL A 29 -7.54 -12.12 -16.19
CA VAL A 29 -8.46 -13.07 -15.53
C VAL A 29 -8.47 -12.89 -14.01
N ALA A 30 -7.32 -12.58 -13.40
CA ALA A 30 -7.23 -12.29 -11.97
C ALA A 30 -7.97 -11.00 -11.59
N GLU A 31 -7.89 -9.96 -12.42
CA GLU A 31 -8.61 -8.70 -12.23
C GLU A 31 -10.13 -8.90 -12.38
N ASP A 32 -10.56 -9.60 -13.43
CA ASP A 32 -11.96 -10.00 -13.64
C ASP A 32 -12.51 -10.83 -12.46
N TYR A 33 -11.68 -11.74 -11.92
CA TYR A 33 -12.04 -12.53 -10.73
C TYR A 33 -12.32 -11.63 -9.52
N ILE A 34 -11.53 -10.58 -9.30
CA ILE A 34 -11.78 -9.60 -8.24
C ILE A 34 -13.07 -8.82 -8.50
N ASP A 35 -13.27 -8.34 -9.73
CA ASP A 35 -14.49 -7.59 -10.08
C ASP A 35 -15.75 -8.42 -9.82
N GLN A 36 -15.74 -9.69 -10.22
CA GLN A 36 -16.83 -10.62 -9.95
C GLN A 36 -17.04 -10.85 -8.44
N LYS A 37 -15.95 -11.06 -7.69
CA LYS A 37 -16.00 -11.24 -6.23
C LYS A 37 -16.47 -9.99 -5.49
N SER A 38 -16.36 -8.82 -6.11
CA SER A 38 -16.80 -7.54 -5.56
C SER A 38 -18.32 -7.36 -5.66
N LYS A 39 -18.99 -8.03 -6.60
CA LYS A 39 -20.43 -7.92 -6.83
C LYS A 39 -21.20 -8.69 -5.75
N LYS A 40 -22.10 -8.00 -5.05
CA LYS A 40 -23.08 -8.62 -4.14
C LYS A 40 -24.47 -8.67 -4.76
N GLU A 41 -25.27 -9.62 -4.28
CA GLU A 41 -26.68 -9.80 -4.66
C GLU A 41 -27.50 -8.50 -4.51
N ASN A 42 -27.15 -7.64 -3.54
CA ASN A 42 -27.87 -6.39 -3.24
C ASN A 42 -27.36 -5.14 -3.99
N LYS A 43 -26.61 -5.27 -5.09
CA LYS A 43 -25.98 -4.15 -5.86
C LYS A 43 -24.96 -3.29 -5.09
N GLU A 44 -24.68 -3.57 -3.81
CA GLU A 44 -23.50 -3.03 -3.12
C GLU A 44 -22.23 -3.70 -3.67
N MET A 45 -21.23 -2.90 -4.04
CA MET A 45 -19.91 -3.42 -4.43
C MET A 45 -18.93 -3.34 -3.27
N ASP A 46 -18.26 -4.45 -2.99
CA ASP A 46 -17.10 -4.43 -2.11
C ASP A 46 -15.94 -3.70 -2.78
N GLU A 47 -15.25 -2.85 -2.01
CA GLU A 47 -14.05 -2.18 -2.49
C GLU A 47 -12.81 -3.00 -2.11
N TRP A 48 -11.86 -3.06 -3.05
CA TRP A 48 -10.56 -3.68 -2.84
C TRP A 48 -9.45 -2.63 -2.88
N ALA A 49 -8.36 -2.94 -2.19
CA ALA A 49 -7.11 -2.20 -2.24
C ALA A 49 -5.99 -3.18 -2.61
N PHE A 50 -5.12 -2.78 -3.53
CA PHE A 50 -4.06 -3.63 -4.06
C PHE A 50 -2.67 -3.08 -3.74
N ARG A 51 -1.70 -3.95 -3.48
CA ARG A 51 -0.30 -3.56 -3.31
C ARG A 51 0.62 -4.55 -4.00
N GLY A 52 1.41 -4.05 -4.93
CA GLY A 52 2.46 -4.82 -5.58
C GLY A 52 3.77 -4.77 -4.82
N GLN A 53 4.50 -5.88 -4.85
CA GLN A 53 5.85 -5.98 -4.32
C GLN A 53 6.59 -7.16 -4.97
N ASP A 54 7.91 -7.08 -4.93
CA ASP A 54 8.85 -8.03 -5.51
C ASP A 54 9.25 -9.17 -4.55
N THR A 55 8.83 -9.10 -3.29
CA THR A 55 9.01 -10.16 -2.28
C THR A 55 7.68 -10.78 -1.87
N LEU A 56 7.69 -12.02 -1.36
CA LEU A 56 6.48 -12.70 -0.87
C LEU A 56 6.09 -12.32 0.57
N ASP A 57 6.88 -11.47 1.24
CA ASP A 57 6.60 -11.04 2.61
C ASP A 57 5.28 -10.28 2.70
N PHE A 58 4.65 -10.20 3.88
CA PHE A 58 3.47 -9.35 4.00
C PHE A 58 3.85 -7.86 3.94
N PRO A 59 2.99 -6.96 3.41
CA PRO A 59 3.26 -5.54 3.40
C PRO A 59 3.58 -4.97 4.78
N ALA A 60 4.62 -4.14 4.85
CA ALA A 60 5.02 -3.39 6.04
C ALA A 60 4.93 -1.87 5.80
N SER A 61 4.76 -1.09 6.86
CA SER A 61 4.85 0.37 6.77
C SER A 61 6.30 0.86 6.66
N THR A 62 6.52 2.09 6.19
CA THR A 62 7.87 2.69 6.17
C THR A 62 8.39 2.93 7.59
N LEU A 63 7.51 3.27 8.54
CA LEU A 63 7.85 3.38 9.97
C LEU A 63 8.31 2.04 10.56
N GLU A 64 7.57 0.97 10.29
CA GLU A 64 7.93 -0.38 10.75
C GLU A 64 9.32 -0.80 10.25
N ARG A 65 9.57 -0.67 8.93
CA ARG A 65 10.88 -0.99 8.33
C ARG A 65 12.00 -0.13 8.93
N HIS A 66 11.75 1.16 9.13
CA HIS A 66 12.73 2.08 9.69
C HIS A 66 13.08 1.75 11.15
N CYS A 67 12.07 1.48 11.99
CA CYS A 67 12.27 1.13 13.39
C CYS A 67 12.97 -0.21 13.54
N LYS A 68 12.61 -1.21 12.72
CA LYS A 68 13.32 -2.51 12.67
C LYS A 68 14.79 -2.35 12.30
N LYS A 69 15.12 -1.49 11.33
CA LYS A 69 16.51 -1.20 10.93
C LYS A 69 17.32 -0.52 12.04
N LEU A 70 16.67 0.28 12.89
CA LEU A 70 17.30 1.03 13.97
C LEU A 70 17.16 0.39 15.36
N ASP A 71 16.59 -0.81 15.44
CA ASP A 71 16.28 -1.52 16.70
C ASP A 71 15.44 -0.69 17.70
N ILE A 72 14.47 0.06 17.18
CA ILE A 72 13.52 0.85 17.99
C ILE A 72 12.26 0.02 18.23
N THR A 73 11.87 -0.15 19.49
CA THR A 73 10.74 -0.98 19.91
C THR A 73 9.82 -0.28 20.91
N GLY A 74 8.60 -0.80 21.07
CA GLY A 74 7.64 -0.36 22.09
C GLY A 74 7.22 1.11 21.92
N SER A 75 7.01 1.81 23.04
CA SER A 75 6.51 3.19 23.05
C SER A 75 7.43 4.19 22.31
N LYS A 76 8.72 3.88 22.18
CA LYS A 76 9.67 4.72 21.43
C LYS A 76 9.28 4.90 19.96
N ILE A 77 8.59 3.92 19.38
CA ILE A 77 8.08 4.02 17.99
C ILE A 77 6.99 5.09 17.90
N VAL A 78 6.09 5.14 18.89
CA VAL A 78 5.02 6.15 18.97
C VAL A 78 5.61 7.55 19.13
N ASP A 79 6.57 7.69 20.04
CA ASP A 79 7.26 8.97 20.30
C ASP A 79 8.02 9.46 19.05
N LEU A 80 8.67 8.54 18.33
CA LEU A 80 9.36 8.85 17.08
C LEU A 80 8.39 9.39 16.02
N GLU A 81 7.27 8.70 15.78
CA GLU A 81 6.29 9.14 14.79
C GLU A 81 5.73 10.53 15.12
N VAL A 82 5.35 10.76 16.38
CA VAL A 82 4.86 12.07 16.85
C VAL A 82 5.92 13.16 16.64
N LYS A 83 7.18 12.87 16.92
CA LYS A 83 8.29 13.80 16.71
C LYS A 83 8.50 14.11 15.23
N LEU A 84 8.49 13.09 14.36
CA LEU A 84 8.63 13.27 12.90
C LEU A 84 7.50 14.13 12.32
N ILE A 85 6.24 13.86 12.70
CA ILE A 85 5.10 14.70 12.31
C ILE A 85 5.29 16.14 12.76
N ARG A 86 5.67 16.35 14.03
CA ARG A 86 5.84 17.68 14.60
C ARG A 86 6.95 18.45 13.90
N ASP A 87 8.11 17.84 13.72
CA ASP A 87 9.30 18.51 13.19
C ASP A 87 9.11 18.84 11.69
N PHE A 88 8.45 17.95 10.94
CA PHE A 88 8.03 18.21 9.56
C PHE A 88 7.00 19.33 9.48
N ALA A 89 5.91 19.27 10.24
CA ALA A 89 4.85 20.29 10.20
C ALA A 89 5.37 21.69 10.57
N ARG A 90 6.31 21.79 11.52
CA ARG A 90 6.93 23.06 11.93
C ARG A 90 7.84 23.65 10.85
N SER A 91 8.47 22.81 10.05
CA SER A 91 9.49 23.25 9.08
C SER A 91 8.95 23.30 7.65
N TYR A 92 7.81 22.69 7.36
CA TYR A 92 7.27 22.52 6.01
C TYR A 92 7.15 23.84 5.23
N HIS A 93 6.67 24.90 5.88
CA HIS A 93 6.56 26.24 5.27
C HIS A 93 7.88 26.85 4.79
N LEU A 94 9.03 26.37 5.28
CA LEU A 94 10.35 26.84 4.85
C LEU A 94 10.78 26.23 3.50
N TYR A 95 10.18 25.10 3.13
CA TYR A 95 10.57 24.32 1.94
C TYR A 95 9.55 24.37 0.81
N THR A 96 8.37 24.97 1.04
CA THR A 96 7.33 25.07 0.02
C THR A 96 6.40 26.25 0.25
N ASN A 97 5.90 26.80 -0.85
CA ASN A 97 4.86 27.84 -0.86
C ASN A 97 3.44 27.24 -0.87
N ARG A 98 3.31 25.91 -0.72
CA ARG A 98 2.01 25.22 -0.67
C ARG A 98 1.28 25.55 0.64
N VAL A 99 -0.05 25.63 0.56
CA VAL A 99 -0.91 25.88 1.73
C VAL A 99 -0.77 24.78 2.77
N LEU A 100 -0.46 25.16 4.00
CA LEU A 100 -0.33 24.25 5.13
C LEU A 100 -1.64 23.48 5.38
N PRO A 101 -1.57 22.16 5.64
CA PRO A 101 -2.68 21.44 6.23
C PRO A 101 -3.19 22.17 7.50
N PRO A 102 -4.52 22.24 7.72
CA PRO A 102 -5.05 22.87 8.92
C PRO A 102 -4.57 22.14 10.19
N LYS A 103 -4.59 22.86 11.33
CA LYS A 103 -4.27 22.24 12.62
C LYS A 103 -5.23 21.08 12.89
N GLY A 104 -4.70 19.94 13.34
CA GLY A 104 -5.49 18.76 13.66
C GLY A 104 -5.58 17.70 12.54
N TYR A 105 -5.22 18.04 11.30
CA TYR A 105 -5.29 17.17 10.12
C TYR A 105 -4.08 16.24 10.05
N THR A 106 -4.01 15.30 10.99
CA THR A 106 -2.79 14.49 11.21
C THR A 106 -2.57 13.49 10.08
N LEU A 107 -3.65 12.96 9.50
CA LEU A 107 -3.58 12.04 8.38
C LEU A 107 -3.07 12.75 7.12
N GLU A 108 -3.43 14.02 6.92
CA GLU A 108 -2.87 14.84 5.85
C GLU A 108 -1.35 15.06 6.00
N TRP A 109 -0.87 15.37 7.21
CA TRP A 109 0.56 15.47 7.49
C TRP A 109 1.32 14.16 7.25
N LEU A 110 0.74 13.03 7.68
CA LEU A 110 1.29 11.70 7.41
C LEU A 110 1.35 11.40 5.90
N SER A 111 0.32 11.78 5.14
CA SER A 111 0.29 11.62 3.68
C SER A 111 1.42 12.42 3.00
N LEU A 112 1.68 13.65 3.44
CA LEU A 112 2.79 14.47 2.94
C LEU A 112 4.16 13.90 3.32
N LEU A 113 4.33 13.48 4.57
CA LEU A 113 5.55 12.80 5.03
C LEU A 113 5.87 11.59 4.16
N ASN A 114 4.86 10.74 3.92
CA ASN A 114 5.00 9.55 3.10
C ASN A 114 5.32 9.90 1.63
N HIS A 115 4.72 10.97 1.10
CA HIS A 115 5.03 11.47 -0.25
C HIS A 115 6.53 11.79 -0.40
N TYR A 116 7.14 12.42 0.61
CA TYR A 116 8.57 12.75 0.65
C TYR A 116 9.45 11.62 1.23
N GLY A 117 8.92 10.41 1.40
CA GLY A 117 9.70 9.24 1.82
C GLY A 117 10.10 9.21 3.31
N THR A 118 9.49 10.06 4.15
CA THR A 118 9.72 10.00 5.59
C THR A 118 8.97 8.79 6.19
N PRO A 119 9.51 8.12 7.23
CA PRO A 119 8.84 6.99 7.85
C PRO A 119 7.47 7.36 8.42
N THR A 120 6.43 6.63 8.02
CA THR A 120 5.05 6.79 8.52
C THR A 120 4.38 5.44 8.72
N ARG A 121 3.32 5.41 9.53
CA ARG A 121 2.47 4.21 9.67
C ARG A 121 1.67 3.86 8.41
N LEU A 122 1.59 4.75 7.43
CA LEU A 122 0.77 4.54 6.24
C LEU A 122 1.43 3.48 5.34
N VAL A 123 0.63 2.52 4.88
CA VAL A 123 1.03 1.54 3.87
C VAL A 123 0.35 1.90 2.56
N ASP A 124 1.14 2.11 1.51
CA ASP A 124 0.64 2.43 0.18
C ASP A 124 -0.06 1.23 -0.45
N PHE A 125 -1.35 1.36 -0.74
CA PHE A 125 -2.10 0.52 -1.65
C PHE A 125 -2.60 1.40 -2.81
N THR A 126 -3.20 0.78 -3.82
CA THR A 126 -3.83 1.43 -4.95
C THR A 126 -5.23 0.86 -5.17
N TYR A 127 -6.13 1.65 -5.74
CA TYR A 127 -7.44 1.20 -6.24
C TYR A 127 -7.30 0.29 -7.47
N SER A 128 -6.17 0.36 -8.20
CA SER A 128 -5.99 -0.35 -9.46
C SER A 128 -5.12 -1.61 -9.30
N PHE A 129 -5.68 -2.76 -9.65
CA PHE A 129 -4.93 -4.01 -9.73
C PHE A 129 -3.73 -3.90 -10.68
N PHE A 130 -3.88 -3.25 -11.84
CA PHE A 130 -2.80 -3.10 -12.81
C PHE A 130 -1.68 -2.15 -12.35
N ILE A 131 -1.99 -1.09 -11.58
CA ILE A 131 -0.94 -0.26 -10.96
C ILE A 131 -0.18 -1.08 -9.90
N ALA A 132 -0.87 -1.92 -9.12
CA ALA A 132 -0.20 -2.82 -8.18
C ALA A 132 0.69 -3.83 -8.93
N ALA A 133 0.19 -4.47 -9.98
CA ALA A 133 0.98 -5.37 -10.81
C ALA A 133 2.21 -4.68 -11.42
N TYR A 134 2.08 -3.42 -11.83
CA TYR A 134 3.21 -2.60 -12.29
C TYR A 134 4.28 -2.49 -11.20
N PHE A 135 3.92 -2.09 -9.98
CA PHE A 135 4.88 -1.96 -8.87
C PHE A 135 5.53 -3.30 -8.50
N ALA A 136 4.77 -4.40 -8.53
CA ALA A 136 5.30 -5.74 -8.28
C ALA A 136 6.39 -6.14 -9.30
N LEU A 137 6.19 -5.78 -10.57
CA LEU A 137 7.06 -6.19 -11.68
C LEU A 137 8.20 -5.22 -11.97
N GLU A 138 8.01 -3.92 -11.74
CA GLU A 138 9.03 -2.90 -12.00
C GLU A 138 10.28 -3.16 -11.15
N ASP A 139 10.10 -3.38 -9.86
CA ASP A 139 11.17 -3.55 -8.88
C ASP A 139 11.74 -4.98 -8.86
N LEU A 140 11.10 -5.93 -9.55
CA LEU A 140 11.56 -7.31 -9.61
C LEU A 140 12.96 -7.41 -10.26
N GLU A 141 13.96 -7.77 -9.46
CA GLU A 141 15.34 -7.96 -9.90
C GLU A 141 15.46 -9.10 -10.93
N LYS A 142 16.47 -8.99 -11.82
CA LYS A 142 16.75 -10.06 -12.79
C LYS A 142 17.18 -11.33 -12.05
N GLY A 143 16.31 -12.35 -12.06
CA GLY A 143 16.57 -13.64 -11.42
C GLY A 143 15.59 -13.98 -10.30
N ASN A 144 14.78 -13.04 -9.83
CA ASN A 144 13.72 -13.34 -8.87
C ASN A 144 12.62 -14.17 -9.56
N ALA A 145 12.22 -15.26 -8.89
CA ALA A 145 11.29 -16.24 -9.45
C ALA A 145 9.84 -15.73 -9.54
N CYS A 146 9.43 -14.81 -8.67
CA CYS A 146 8.07 -14.31 -8.64
C CYS A 146 7.96 -12.93 -8.00
N ALA A 147 6.88 -12.22 -8.34
CA ALA A 147 6.39 -11.03 -7.67
C ALA A 147 5.00 -11.31 -7.10
N VAL A 148 4.44 -10.37 -6.32
CA VAL A 148 3.11 -10.55 -5.72
C VAL A 148 2.28 -9.28 -5.74
N VAL A 149 0.98 -9.44 -5.96
CA VAL A 149 -0.04 -8.43 -5.67
C VAL A 149 -0.87 -8.91 -4.49
N TRP A 150 -0.80 -8.17 -3.39
CA TRP A 150 -1.69 -8.33 -2.25
C TRP A 150 -2.99 -7.59 -2.49
N ALA A 151 -4.13 -8.24 -2.27
CA ALA A 151 -5.45 -7.65 -2.38
C ALA A 151 -6.17 -7.70 -1.02
N VAL A 152 -6.68 -6.56 -0.56
CA VAL A 152 -7.42 -6.44 0.70
C VAL A 152 -8.82 -5.89 0.42
N ASN A 153 -9.86 -6.63 0.78
CA ASN A 153 -11.25 -6.17 0.70
C ASN A 153 -11.51 -5.20 1.86
N VAL A 154 -11.39 -3.91 1.57
CA VAL A 154 -11.45 -2.85 2.59
C VAL A 154 -12.86 -2.66 3.13
N THR A 155 -13.89 -3.06 2.39
CA THR A 155 -15.29 -3.04 2.86
C THR A 155 -15.51 -4.09 3.95
N GLN A 156 -15.08 -5.33 3.72
CA GLN A 156 -15.18 -6.40 4.71
C GLN A 156 -14.26 -6.17 5.91
N LEU A 157 -13.02 -5.73 5.66
CA LEU A 157 -12.09 -5.34 6.73
C LEU A 157 -12.70 -4.26 7.62
N ALA A 158 -13.29 -3.20 7.06
CA ALA A 158 -13.91 -2.14 7.85
C ALA A 158 -15.10 -2.65 8.68
N LYS A 159 -15.93 -3.55 8.14
CA LYS A 159 -17.05 -4.18 8.86
C LYS A 159 -16.56 -5.02 10.03
N ALA A 160 -15.51 -5.83 9.84
CA ALA A 160 -14.90 -6.65 10.87
C ALA A 160 -14.20 -5.79 11.94
N ALA A 161 -13.44 -4.80 11.52
CA ALA A 161 -12.73 -3.87 12.39
C ALA A 161 -13.68 -3.05 13.27
N LYS A 162 -14.82 -2.58 12.75
CA LYS A 162 -15.84 -1.88 13.56
C LYS A 162 -16.28 -2.72 14.76
N LYS A 163 -16.58 -4.01 14.54
CA LYS A 163 -16.98 -4.94 15.60
C LYS A 163 -15.83 -5.17 16.59
N HIS A 164 -14.63 -5.42 16.08
CA HIS A 164 -13.43 -5.65 16.87
C HIS A 164 -13.10 -4.45 17.79
N ILE A 165 -12.99 -3.25 17.21
CA ILE A 165 -12.74 -2.00 17.94
C ILE A 165 -13.84 -1.73 18.96
N GLY A 166 -15.09 -2.01 18.62
CA GLY A 166 -16.24 -1.82 19.52
C GLY A 166 -16.20 -2.66 20.79
N LEU A 167 -15.59 -3.85 20.72
CA LEU A 167 -15.42 -4.74 21.87
C LEU A 167 -14.15 -4.42 22.66
N ALA A 168 -13.09 -4.00 21.98
CA ALA A 168 -11.77 -3.88 22.58
C ALA A 168 -11.42 -2.48 23.11
N VAL A 169 -12.09 -1.43 22.62
CA VAL A 169 -11.82 -0.04 23.01
C VAL A 169 -13.07 0.59 23.60
N ALA A 170 -12.95 1.21 24.78
CA ALA A 170 -14.05 1.97 25.39
C ALA A 170 -14.54 3.06 24.43
N ASN A 171 -15.85 3.11 24.17
CA ASN A 171 -16.48 3.97 23.14
C ASN A 171 -15.95 3.74 21.71
N GLY A 172 -15.35 2.58 21.43
CA GLY A 172 -14.69 2.25 20.17
C GLY A 172 -15.61 2.33 18.95
N GLN A 173 -16.87 1.87 19.06
CA GLN A 173 -17.83 2.01 17.95
C GLN A 173 -18.09 3.48 17.61
N ASN A 174 -18.25 4.34 18.61
CA ASN A 174 -18.48 5.77 18.39
C ASN A 174 -17.26 6.44 17.75
N LEU A 175 -16.05 6.09 18.20
CA LEU A 175 -14.80 6.56 17.60
C LEU A 175 -14.69 6.14 16.13
N PHE A 176 -15.03 4.88 15.82
CA PHE A 176 -15.06 4.38 14.45
C PHE A 176 -16.03 5.16 13.55
N GLU A 177 -17.27 5.39 14.01
CA GLU A 177 -18.26 6.15 13.23
C GLU A 177 -17.86 7.61 13.04
N LYS A 178 -17.26 8.23 14.07
CA LYS A 178 -16.67 9.58 13.95
C LYS A 178 -15.52 9.60 12.96
N PHE A 179 -14.67 8.59 12.96
CA PHE A 179 -13.60 8.48 11.97
C PHE A 179 -14.16 8.31 10.54
N LYS A 180 -15.18 7.45 10.35
CA LYS A 180 -15.80 7.26 9.03
C LYS A 180 -16.45 8.53 8.49
N SER A 181 -17.03 9.36 9.35
CA SER A 181 -17.69 10.62 8.98
C SER A 181 -16.72 11.81 8.86
N LYS A 182 -15.71 11.90 9.74
CA LYS A 182 -14.76 13.02 9.84
C LYS A 182 -13.32 12.51 9.90
N ARG A 183 -12.87 11.98 8.74
CA ARG A 183 -11.67 11.14 8.59
C ARG A 183 -10.34 11.72 9.07
N ASP A 184 -10.09 13.02 8.91
CA ASP A 184 -8.72 13.57 8.94
C ASP A 184 -8.34 14.30 10.25
N GLU A 185 -9.34 14.79 10.98
CA GLU A 185 -9.14 15.70 12.12
C GLU A 185 -8.95 14.93 13.45
N LYS A 186 -9.61 15.40 14.52
CA LYS A 186 -9.62 14.78 15.85
C LYS A 186 -9.96 13.28 15.84
N PRO A 187 -10.89 12.76 15.01
CA PRO A 187 -11.23 11.34 15.04
C PRO A 187 -10.10 10.40 14.62
N PHE A 188 -9.23 10.80 13.68
CA PHE A 188 -8.05 10.00 13.34
C PHE A 188 -7.12 9.89 14.56
N ARG A 189 -6.80 11.03 15.19
CA ARG A 189 -5.95 11.05 16.38
C ARG A 189 -6.56 10.21 17.51
N ASP A 190 -7.85 10.38 17.79
CA ASP A 190 -8.53 9.69 18.88
C ASP A 190 -8.52 8.16 18.69
N LEU A 191 -8.69 7.68 17.45
CA LEU A 191 -8.78 6.25 17.14
C LEU A 191 -7.41 5.59 16.91
N PHE A 192 -6.48 6.24 16.21
CA PHE A 192 -5.21 5.63 15.80
C PHE A 192 -4.02 5.98 16.72
N MET A 193 -4.06 7.11 17.41
CA MET A 193 -2.89 7.62 18.15
C MET A 193 -3.11 7.72 19.65
N ALA A 194 -4.27 8.21 20.10
CA ALA A 194 -4.56 8.41 21.51
C ALA A 194 -4.82 7.09 22.25
N ARG A 195 -5.31 6.07 21.53
CA ARG A 195 -5.65 4.75 22.08
C ARG A 195 -5.15 3.66 21.13
N PRO A 196 -3.82 3.43 21.03
CA PRO A 196 -3.27 2.41 20.15
C PRO A 196 -3.92 1.05 20.43
N HIS A 197 -4.43 0.42 19.38
CA HIS A 197 -5.05 -0.89 19.44
C HIS A 197 -4.84 -1.63 18.12
N LYS A 198 -4.78 -2.96 18.16
CA LYS A 198 -4.46 -3.76 16.99
C LYS A 198 -5.64 -3.80 16.01
N PHE A 199 -5.55 -3.08 14.91
CA PHE A 199 -6.48 -3.16 13.80
C PHE A 199 -5.86 -2.51 12.56
N VAL A 200 -6.46 -2.74 11.38
CA VAL A 200 -6.12 -2.00 10.15
C VAL A 200 -7.38 -1.37 9.57
N LEU A 201 -7.26 -0.14 9.08
CA LEU A 201 -8.33 0.55 8.35
C LEU A 201 -7.81 1.31 7.14
N SER A 202 -8.69 1.50 6.16
CA SER A 202 -8.44 2.36 4.99
C SER A 202 -8.59 3.85 5.36
N THR A 203 -7.54 4.63 5.11
CA THR A 203 -7.39 6.02 5.60
C THR A 203 -6.83 6.96 4.53
N ASN A 204 -7.69 7.58 3.73
CA ASN A 204 -7.24 8.69 2.86
C ASN A 204 -7.51 10.04 3.52
N PRO A 205 -6.59 11.02 3.42
CA PRO A 205 -6.85 12.39 3.84
C PRO A 205 -7.97 13.01 3.00
N ILE A 206 -8.57 14.10 3.48
CA ILE A 206 -9.61 14.82 2.71
C ILE A 206 -8.98 15.49 1.49
N ARG A 207 -7.81 16.12 1.68
CA ARG A 207 -7.02 16.72 0.60
C ARG A 207 -5.96 15.74 0.14
N LEU A 208 -6.12 15.23 -1.08
CA LEU A 208 -5.16 14.30 -1.67
C LEU A 208 -3.96 15.07 -2.23
N ASN A 209 -2.76 14.49 -2.11
CA ASN A 209 -1.60 14.98 -2.84
C ASN A 209 -1.60 14.43 -4.28
N GLU A 210 -0.88 15.11 -5.19
CA GLU A 210 -0.83 14.77 -6.62
C GLU A 210 -0.40 13.31 -6.86
N ARG A 211 0.64 12.85 -6.15
CA ARG A 211 1.15 11.48 -6.26
C ARG A 211 0.08 10.45 -5.91
N LEU A 212 -0.68 10.68 -4.84
CA LEU A 212 -1.76 9.80 -4.43
C LEU A 212 -2.86 9.78 -5.49
N THR A 213 -3.23 10.92 -6.08
CA THR A 213 -4.24 10.96 -7.15
C THR A 213 -3.80 10.17 -8.38
N VAL A 214 -2.57 10.43 -8.84
CA VAL A 214 -1.99 9.83 -10.05
C VAL A 214 -1.83 8.31 -9.91
N GLN A 215 -1.38 7.84 -8.75
CA GLN A 215 -1.18 6.41 -8.49
C GLN A 215 -2.48 5.68 -8.17
N GLN A 216 -3.62 6.40 -8.19
CA GLN A 216 -4.90 5.94 -7.65
C GLN A 216 -4.66 5.34 -6.26
N GLY A 217 -4.00 6.10 -5.40
CA GLY A 217 -3.47 5.64 -4.14
C GLY A 217 -4.52 5.60 -3.03
N ARG A 218 -4.35 4.61 -2.16
CA ARG A 218 -5.15 4.39 -0.98
C ARG A 218 -4.23 3.95 0.14
N PHE A 219 -4.31 4.59 1.30
CA PHE A 219 -3.54 4.11 2.45
C PHE A 219 -4.34 3.12 3.28
N LEU A 220 -3.64 2.11 3.78
CA LEU A 220 -4.06 1.35 4.95
C LEU A 220 -3.16 1.77 6.13
N ALA A 221 -3.77 1.96 7.30
CA ALA A 221 -3.04 2.36 8.51
C ALA A 221 -3.28 1.35 9.64
N PRO A 222 -2.23 0.91 10.35
CA PRO A 222 -2.34 0.16 11.58
C PRO A 222 -2.76 1.08 12.75
N GLY A 223 -3.56 0.53 13.66
CA GLY A 223 -3.97 1.18 14.89
C GLY A 223 -2.89 1.15 15.97
N ASP A 224 -2.01 0.14 15.97
CA ASP A 224 -0.88 0.00 16.89
C ASP A 224 0.44 -0.11 16.14
N VAL A 225 1.25 0.94 16.16
CA VAL A 225 2.56 0.99 15.48
C VAL A 225 3.67 0.23 16.22
N THR A 226 3.40 -0.27 17.42
CA THR A 226 4.40 -1.00 18.22
C THR A 226 4.54 -2.47 17.80
N VAL A 227 3.62 -2.95 16.97
CA VAL A 227 3.61 -4.29 16.36
C VAL A 227 3.51 -4.15 14.84
N SER A 228 3.79 -5.22 14.10
CA SER A 228 3.80 -5.16 12.64
C SER A 228 2.43 -4.85 12.04
N PHE A 229 2.42 -4.35 10.80
CA PHE A 229 1.19 -4.16 10.03
C PHE A 229 0.41 -5.48 9.88
N GLU A 230 1.12 -6.59 9.69
CA GLU A 230 0.54 -7.93 9.61
C GLU A 230 -0.16 -8.34 10.92
N GLU A 231 0.49 -8.11 12.07
CA GLU A 231 -0.10 -8.41 13.38
C GLU A 231 -1.36 -7.58 13.65
N ASN A 232 -1.38 -6.30 13.25
CA ASN A 232 -2.57 -5.47 13.33
C ASN A 232 -3.72 -6.03 12.48
N LEU A 233 -3.42 -6.49 11.26
CA LEU A 233 -4.43 -7.01 10.35
C LEU A 233 -4.99 -8.34 10.85
N ARG A 234 -4.12 -9.25 11.31
CA ARG A 234 -4.49 -10.56 11.83
C ARG A 234 -5.30 -10.49 13.13
N ALA A 235 -5.12 -9.44 13.92
CA ALA A 235 -5.94 -9.19 15.12
C ALA A 235 -7.41 -8.92 14.81
N VAL A 236 -7.72 -8.44 13.59
CA VAL A 236 -9.10 -8.27 13.14
C VAL A 236 -9.68 -9.66 12.78
N PRO A 237 -10.86 -10.03 13.31
CA PRO A 237 -11.45 -11.35 13.05
C PRO A 237 -11.65 -11.63 11.56
N ASN A 238 -11.60 -12.90 11.19
CA ASN A 238 -11.82 -13.40 9.83
C ASN A 238 -10.86 -12.80 8.78
N HIS A 239 -9.62 -12.45 9.14
CA HIS A 239 -8.65 -11.84 8.22
C HIS A 239 -8.43 -12.60 6.91
N SER A 240 -8.46 -13.93 6.95
CA SER A 240 -8.33 -14.76 5.76
C SER A 240 -9.48 -14.61 4.75
N SER A 241 -10.64 -14.06 5.14
CA SER A 241 -11.78 -13.88 4.23
C SER A 241 -11.69 -12.63 3.35
N TYR A 242 -10.84 -11.67 3.72
CA TYR A 242 -10.73 -10.38 3.03
C TYR A 242 -9.29 -10.02 2.62
N VAL A 243 -8.34 -10.96 2.70
CA VAL A 243 -6.97 -10.80 2.20
C VAL A 243 -6.69 -11.91 1.21
N MET A 244 -6.19 -11.55 0.03
CA MET A 244 -5.79 -12.49 -1.01
C MET A 244 -4.42 -12.15 -1.57
N GLN A 245 -3.75 -13.18 -2.07
CA GLN A 245 -2.41 -13.09 -2.63
C GLN A 245 -2.40 -13.56 -4.09
N PHE A 246 -1.92 -12.73 -5.00
CA PHE A 246 -1.76 -13.06 -6.43
C PHE A 246 -0.28 -13.16 -6.77
N ILE A 247 0.22 -14.39 -6.94
CA ILE A 247 1.63 -14.64 -7.26
C ILE A 247 1.81 -14.52 -8.78
N ILE A 248 2.71 -13.64 -9.20
CA ILE A 248 3.05 -13.39 -10.59
C ILE A 248 4.40 -14.04 -10.89
N ASP A 249 4.46 -14.88 -11.91
CA ASP A 249 5.69 -15.51 -12.38
C ASP A 249 6.66 -14.44 -12.94
N GLY A 250 7.91 -14.44 -12.47
CA GLY A 250 8.93 -13.52 -12.94
C GLY A 250 9.22 -13.64 -14.45
N ALA A 251 8.94 -14.80 -15.05
CA ALA A 251 9.12 -15.04 -16.48
C ALA A 251 8.23 -14.12 -17.35
N CYS A 252 7.05 -13.71 -16.86
CA CYS A 252 6.14 -12.86 -17.62
C CYS A 252 6.41 -11.35 -17.47
N ARG A 253 7.40 -10.97 -16.66
CA ARG A 253 7.73 -9.57 -16.33
C ARG A 253 7.82 -8.66 -17.56
N GLN A 254 8.59 -9.06 -18.59
CA GLN A 254 8.81 -8.23 -19.77
C GLN A 254 7.53 -8.03 -20.60
N GLU A 255 6.77 -9.11 -20.79
CA GLU A 255 5.50 -9.06 -21.53
C GLU A 255 4.52 -8.11 -20.82
N CYS A 256 4.35 -8.30 -19.52
CA CYS A 256 3.38 -7.56 -18.71
C CYS A 256 3.75 -6.09 -18.60
N LEU A 257 5.02 -5.75 -18.33
CA LEU A 257 5.46 -4.34 -18.29
C LEU A 257 5.25 -3.63 -19.63
N ARG A 258 5.46 -4.31 -20.76
CA ARG A 258 5.19 -3.73 -22.09
C ARG A 258 3.70 -3.46 -22.31
N LYS A 259 2.82 -4.36 -21.86
CA LYS A 259 1.36 -4.19 -21.96
C LYS A 259 0.87 -3.06 -21.05
N LEU A 260 1.30 -3.04 -19.79
CA LEU A 260 1.03 -1.97 -18.83
C LEU A 260 1.49 -0.61 -19.36
N HIS A 261 2.69 -0.53 -19.94
CA HIS A 261 3.19 0.71 -20.55
C HIS A 261 2.29 1.19 -21.70
N ARG A 262 1.77 0.30 -22.54
CA ARG A 262 0.84 0.66 -23.63
C ARG A 262 -0.53 1.16 -23.11
N MET A 263 -0.90 0.79 -21.89
CA MET A 263 -2.08 1.30 -21.19
C MET A 263 -1.80 2.63 -20.46
N GLY A 264 -0.61 3.21 -20.62
CA GLY A 264 -0.21 4.43 -19.92
C GLY A 264 0.24 4.21 -18.47
N ILE A 265 0.32 2.96 -18.00
CA ILE A 265 0.82 2.61 -16.68
C ILE A 265 2.34 2.44 -16.77
N ASN A 266 3.05 3.52 -16.45
CA ASN A 266 4.50 3.57 -16.47
C ASN A 266 5.01 4.62 -15.47
N ARG A 267 6.32 4.61 -15.22
CA ARG A 267 6.98 5.49 -14.24
C ARG A 267 6.76 6.98 -14.52
N ALA A 268 6.72 7.42 -15.77
CA ALA A 268 6.54 8.83 -16.10
C ALA A 268 5.12 9.30 -15.76
N THR A 269 4.12 8.44 -15.96
CA THR A 269 2.75 8.74 -15.54
C THR A 269 2.64 8.67 -14.01
N LEU A 270 3.16 7.62 -13.37
CA LEU A 270 2.99 7.37 -11.92
C LEU A 270 3.83 8.29 -11.02
N PHE A 271 4.92 8.85 -11.55
CA PHE A 271 5.81 9.80 -10.89
C PHE A 271 6.11 10.92 -11.90
N PRO A 272 5.25 11.96 -11.97
CA PRO A 272 5.34 13.01 -12.99
C PRO A 272 6.40 14.06 -12.63
N ASP A 273 7.62 13.60 -12.34
CA ASP A 273 8.81 14.42 -12.17
C ASP A 273 9.89 13.98 -13.17
N LEU A 274 10.97 14.77 -13.25
CA LEU A 274 12.07 14.47 -14.17
C LEU A 274 12.71 13.11 -13.87
N GLU A 275 12.79 12.73 -12.60
CA GLU A 275 13.36 11.45 -12.18
C GLU A 275 12.49 10.27 -12.64
N GLY A 276 11.17 10.39 -12.49
CA GLY A 276 10.18 9.43 -12.94
C GLY A 276 10.15 9.32 -14.46
N PHE A 277 10.26 10.45 -15.17
CA PHE A 277 10.44 10.45 -16.62
C PHE A 277 11.72 9.72 -17.03
N ALA A 278 12.88 10.06 -16.45
CA ALA A 278 14.15 9.41 -16.77
C ALA A 278 14.13 7.90 -16.49
N LYS A 279 13.57 7.49 -15.35
CA LYS A 279 13.40 6.07 -14.99
C LYS A 279 12.44 5.35 -15.94
N SER A 280 11.40 6.01 -16.45
CA SER A 280 10.49 5.43 -17.45
C SER A 280 11.21 5.03 -18.74
N LEU A 281 12.25 5.77 -19.13
CA LEU A 281 13.04 5.48 -20.33
C LEU A 281 13.81 4.17 -20.22
N ARG A 282 14.17 3.74 -19.01
CA ARG A 282 14.78 2.42 -18.75
C ARG A 282 13.79 1.28 -19.02
N THR A 283 12.53 1.45 -18.65
CA THR A 283 11.48 0.48 -19.00
C THR A 283 11.19 0.53 -20.49
N LYS A 284 11.16 1.72 -21.08
CA LYS A 284 11.00 1.92 -22.53
C LYS A 284 12.14 1.27 -23.32
N SER A 285 13.40 1.30 -22.85
CA SER A 285 14.51 0.65 -23.54
C SER A 285 14.35 -0.87 -23.63
N LEU A 286 13.67 -1.50 -22.66
CA LEU A 286 13.31 -2.92 -22.73
C LEU A 286 12.26 -3.21 -23.81
N ILE A 287 11.42 -2.23 -24.14
CA ILE A 287 10.43 -2.33 -25.22
C ILE A 287 11.09 -2.04 -26.58
N LEU A 288 12.04 -1.10 -26.61
CA LEU A 288 12.69 -0.66 -27.85
C LEU A 288 13.80 -1.60 -28.33
N LYS A 289 14.30 -2.51 -27.48
CA LYS A 289 15.31 -3.51 -27.89
C LYS A 289 14.83 -4.41 -29.05
N ASP A 290 13.51 -4.55 -29.20
CA ASP A 290 12.86 -5.36 -30.23
C ASP A 290 12.41 -4.51 -31.44
N LEU A 291 12.94 -3.29 -31.61
CA LEU A 291 12.63 -2.43 -32.76
C LEU A 291 13.21 -3.00 -34.06
N PRO A 292 12.44 -2.96 -35.18
CA PRO A 292 12.99 -3.25 -36.51
C PRO A 292 14.13 -2.29 -36.87
N GLU A 293 15.19 -2.79 -37.51
CA GLU A 293 16.41 -2.02 -37.85
C GLU A 293 16.15 -0.72 -38.62
N GLN A 294 15.10 -0.66 -39.45
CA GLN A 294 14.71 0.54 -40.18
C GLN A 294 14.38 1.73 -39.27
N SER A 295 13.83 1.47 -38.07
CA SER A 295 13.47 2.49 -37.09
C SER A 295 14.70 3.11 -36.42
N VAL A 296 15.82 2.38 -36.37
CA VAL A 296 17.07 2.82 -35.74
C VAL A 296 17.87 3.74 -36.68
N LYS A 297 17.77 3.57 -38.00
CA LYS A 297 18.45 4.42 -38.98
C LYS A 297 17.95 5.88 -38.94
N GLN A 298 16.64 6.10 -38.85
CA GLN A 298 16.06 7.45 -38.77
C GLN A 298 16.40 8.19 -37.46
N LEU A 299 16.70 7.46 -36.38
CA LEU A 299 17.02 8.06 -35.08
C LEU A 299 18.48 8.49 -34.94
N LYS A 300 19.37 8.09 -35.86
CA LYS A 300 20.80 8.49 -35.86
C LYS A 300 21.04 9.88 -36.45
N GLU A 301 20.00 10.55 -36.92
CA GLU A 301 20.04 11.89 -37.52
C GLU A 301 19.64 13.01 -36.53
N VAL A 302 19.35 12.65 -35.27
CA VAL A 302 19.00 13.56 -34.15
C VAL A 302 20.16 13.60 -33.15
#